data_AF-A0A8C3NNQ7-F1
#
_entry.id   AF-A0A8C3NNQ7-F1
#
_cell.length_a   1.000
_cell.length_b   1.000
_cell.length_c   1.000
_cell.angle_alpha   90.00
_cell.angle_beta   90.00
_cell.angle_gamma   90.00
#
_symmetry.space_group_name_H-M   'P 1'
#
loop_
_entity.id
_entity.type
_entity.pdbx_description
1 polymer ?
#
loop_
_entity_poly.entity_id
_entity_poly.type
_entity_poly.pdbx_seq_one_letter_code
_entity_poly.pdbx_strand_id
1 'polypeptide(L)'
;KKSQSAVAVLGCLCPALSVAVFLGSREASSVLQRQRRANSNRLEEVIPGNLERECIEEKCSYEEAREVFENEEKTVNGDQCKPNPCKNGAICKDQINSYVCWCPAGYEGKNCEIGTALTVSFSFLSDFTCAIKNGGCKHFCSHQPPQKVVCSCAPGYKLHEDGKSCEPTASRLGWSGTGTGWHQQGSPWCCHSPLQPPGWAGVALALAGSSRAQSLALPGHPAPLVCAGEHDVRSDDHTEQLRKVVRLLPHPTYNASINEYHNDIALLELDQPLTFNSYVTPVCLGSREFTNALLKQGVGTVSGWGKVLFRGRAATTLQVLRVPFVDRPTCLKSTSTSILQNMFCAGFPSGGRDTCEGDSGGPYTTEIEGTWFLTGITSWGEECALPGKYGIYTRVSKYVKWIKGFHMEERLGTP
;
A
#
# COMPACT_ATOMS: atom_id res chain seq x y z
N LYS A 1 -0.61 19.54 -68.15
CA LYS A 1 -1.86 18.87 -68.58
C LYS A 1 -2.02 17.60 -67.74
N LYS A 2 -3.14 17.49 -66.99
CA LYS A 2 -3.89 16.30 -66.56
C LYS A 2 -3.10 15.09 -65.97
N SER A 3 -3.34 14.74 -64.70
CA SER A 3 -4.40 13.80 -64.22
C SER A 3 -3.88 12.36 -64.24
N GLN A 4 -3.54 11.78 -63.08
CA GLN A 4 -4.37 10.99 -62.16
C GLN A 4 -4.22 9.47 -62.35
N SER A 5 -3.95 8.82 -61.22
CA SER A 5 -4.63 7.64 -60.68
C SER A 5 -4.33 6.22 -61.19
N ALA A 6 -3.92 5.44 -60.18
CA ALA A 6 -4.54 4.20 -59.70
C ALA A 6 -4.21 2.87 -60.40
N VAL A 7 -3.63 1.99 -59.59
CA VAL A 7 -3.66 0.54 -59.76
C VAL A 7 -4.74 -0.01 -58.83
N ALA A 8 -5.64 -0.82 -59.40
CA ALA A 8 -6.69 -1.56 -58.72
C ALA A 8 -6.25 -3.02 -58.46
N VAL A 9 -6.74 -3.61 -57.37
CA VAL A 9 -6.82 -5.07 -57.21
C VAL A 9 -8.22 -5.41 -56.69
N LEU A 10 -9.02 -6.06 -57.55
CA LEU A 10 -10.21 -6.84 -57.20
C LEU A 10 -9.75 -8.13 -56.47
N GLY A 11 -10.42 -8.69 -55.48
CA GLY A 11 -11.86 -8.73 -55.21
C GLY A 11 -12.37 -10.15 -55.43
N CYS A 12 -12.55 -10.93 -54.36
CA CYS A 12 -13.22 -12.24 -54.36
C CYS A 12 -14.44 -12.19 -53.41
N LEU A 13 -15.54 -12.80 -53.85
CA LEU A 13 -16.94 -12.49 -53.53
C LEU A 13 -17.48 -13.12 -52.23
N CYS A 14 -18.53 -12.46 -51.72
CA CYS A 14 -19.28 -12.59 -50.47
C CYS A 14 -20.12 -13.88 -50.30
N PRO A 15 -20.62 -14.17 -49.08
CA PRO A 15 -21.99 -13.77 -48.77
C PRO A 15 -22.06 -12.88 -47.53
N ALA A 16 -22.79 -11.77 -47.68
CA ALA A 16 -22.98 -10.76 -46.67
C ALA A 16 -23.96 -11.22 -45.59
N LEU A 17 -23.51 -11.21 -44.33
CA LEU A 17 -24.36 -10.79 -43.23
C LEU A 17 -23.81 -9.44 -42.77
N SER A 18 -24.49 -8.39 -43.22
CA SER A 18 -24.26 -7.01 -42.82
C SER A 18 -24.44 -6.88 -41.31
N VAL A 19 -23.34 -6.79 -40.56
CA VAL A 19 -23.40 -6.18 -39.23
C VAL A 19 -23.49 -4.68 -39.49
N ALA A 20 -24.71 -4.17 -39.50
CA ALA A 20 -24.98 -2.75 -39.66
C ALA A 20 -24.26 -1.99 -38.54
N VAL A 21 -23.37 -1.07 -38.92
CA VAL A 21 -22.70 -0.13 -38.00
C VAL A 21 -23.69 0.91 -37.46
N PHE A 22 -24.89 0.96 -38.04
CA PHE A 22 -25.97 1.86 -37.64
C PHE A 22 -27.20 1.06 -37.20
N LEU A 23 -27.83 1.52 -36.12
CA LEU A 23 -29.10 0.98 -35.60
C LEU A 23 -30.18 1.01 -36.69
N GLY A 24 -31.04 -0.02 -36.71
CA GLY A 24 -32.19 -0.04 -37.60
C GLY A 24 -33.16 1.11 -37.30
N SER A 25 -33.91 1.59 -38.31
CA SER A 25 -34.75 2.80 -38.18
C SER A 25 -35.72 2.75 -36.98
N ARG A 26 -36.25 1.58 -36.58
CA ARG A 26 -37.08 1.45 -35.36
C ARG A 26 -36.29 1.57 -34.05
N GLU A 27 -35.06 1.08 -34.00
CA GLU A 27 -34.17 1.16 -32.83
C GLU A 27 -33.54 2.55 -32.70
N ALA A 28 -33.18 3.19 -33.81
CA ALA A 28 -32.72 4.57 -33.84
C ALA A 28 -33.78 5.56 -33.30
N SER A 29 -35.08 5.31 -33.57
CA SER A 29 -36.18 6.09 -33.01
C SER A 29 -36.39 5.90 -31.50
N SER A 30 -35.88 4.81 -30.91
CA SER A 30 -35.93 4.59 -29.45
C SER A 30 -34.83 5.35 -28.69
N VAL A 31 -33.69 5.62 -29.34
CA VAL A 31 -32.59 6.42 -28.79
C VAL A 31 -32.95 7.92 -28.72
N LEU A 32 -33.85 8.36 -29.61
CA LEU A 32 -34.37 9.74 -29.64
C LEU A 32 -35.71 9.91 -28.90
N GLN A 33 -36.04 9.04 -27.94
CA GLN A 33 -37.08 9.39 -26.98
C GLN A 33 -36.52 10.42 -25.97
N ARG A 34 -36.40 11.66 -26.44
CA ARG A 34 -36.30 12.81 -25.54
C ARG A 34 -37.58 12.79 -24.71
N GLN A 35 -37.49 12.56 -23.40
CA GLN A 35 -38.61 12.88 -22.52
C GLN A 35 -38.97 14.34 -22.81
N ARG A 36 -40.26 14.63 -23.09
CA ARG A 36 -40.73 16.01 -23.06
C ARG A 36 -40.37 16.54 -21.67
N ARG A 37 -39.43 17.49 -21.62
CA ARG A 37 -39.17 18.25 -20.39
C ARG A 37 -40.49 18.96 -20.07
N ALA A 38 -40.83 19.00 -18.80
CA ALA A 38 -42.18 19.38 -18.38
C ALA A 38 -42.54 20.78 -18.91
N ASN A 39 -43.50 20.85 -19.83
CA ASN A 39 -44.12 22.10 -20.24
C ASN A 39 -44.59 22.84 -18.98
N SER A 40 -44.15 24.07 -18.82
CA SER A 40 -44.41 24.85 -17.62
C SER A 40 -45.88 25.21 -17.48
N ASN A 41 -46.71 25.09 -18.53
CA ASN A 41 -48.16 25.33 -18.48
C ASN A 41 -49.00 24.64 -19.60
N ARG A 42 -50.33 24.60 -19.38
CA ARG A 42 -51.35 23.87 -20.17
C ARG A 42 -51.61 24.35 -21.62
N LEU A 43 -50.97 25.41 -22.11
CA LEU A 43 -51.23 26.01 -23.43
C LEU A 43 -49.96 26.27 -24.25
N GLU A 44 -48.81 25.76 -23.81
CA GLU A 44 -47.49 26.01 -24.41
C GLU A 44 -47.37 25.53 -25.87
N GLU A 45 -48.15 24.51 -26.27
CA GLU A 45 -48.22 24.00 -27.65
C GLU A 45 -48.85 24.97 -28.67
N VAL A 46 -49.50 26.05 -28.20
CA VAL A 46 -50.11 27.08 -29.08
C VAL A 46 -49.14 28.25 -29.32
N ILE A 47 -48.01 28.27 -28.60
CA ILE A 47 -46.99 29.32 -28.69
C ILE A 47 -45.95 28.91 -29.76
N PRO A 48 -45.61 29.79 -30.72
CA PRO A 48 -44.54 29.52 -31.67
C PRO A 48 -43.21 29.27 -30.93
N GLY A 49 -42.53 28.17 -31.26
CA GLY A 49 -41.27 27.78 -30.61
C GLY A 49 -40.23 28.89 -30.68
N ASN A 50 -39.58 29.16 -29.55
CA ASN A 50 -38.52 30.14 -29.42
C ASN A 50 -37.38 29.52 -28.63
N LEU A 51 -36.29 29.19 -29.33
CA LEU A 51 -35.14 28.49 -28.77
C LEU A 51 -34.54 29.22 -27.55
N GLU A 52 -34.49 30.55 -27.55
CA GLU A 52 -33.98 31.34 -26.42
C GLU A 52 -34.88 31.20 -25.18
N ARG A 53 -36.21 31.28 -25.37
CA ARG A 53 -37.20 31.09 -24.30
C ARG A 53 -37.14 29.68 -23.74
N GLU A 54 -37.11 28.67 -24.61
CA GLU A 54 -37.02 27.26 -24.24
C GLU A 54 -35.73 26.98 -23.46
N CYS A 55 -34.60 27.56 -23.85
CA CYS A 55 -33.33 27.42 -23.13
C CYS A 55 -33.41 27.97 -21.70
N ILE A 56 -34.08 29.12 -21.52
CA ILE A 56 -34.24 29.80 -20.22
C ILE A 56 -35.24 29.06 -19.32
N GLU A 57 -36.40 28.69 -19.86
CA GLU A 57 -37.48 28.06 -19.10
C GLU A 57 -37.13 26.61 -18.72
N GLU A 58 -36.41 25.89 -19.58
CA GLU A 58 -36.07 24.47 -19.36
C GLU A 58 -34.65 24.22 -18.83
N LYS A 59 -33.87 25.28 -18.56
CA LYS A 59 -32.45 25.19 -18.16
C LYS A 59 -31.64 24.27 -19.07
N CYS A 60 -31.40 24.73 -20.28
CA CYS A 60 -30.59 24.01 -21.27
C CYS A 60 -29.16 23.69 -20.77
N SER A 61 -28.58 22.63 -21.34
CA SER A 61 -27.17 22.28 -21.10
C SER A 61 -26.22 23.33 -21.71
N TYR A 62 -24.96 23.37 -21.28
CA TYR A 62 -23.99 24.35 -21.76
C TYR A 62 -23.81 24.31 -23.29
N GLU A 63 -23.77 23.10 -23.87
CA GLU A 63 -23.65 22.93 -25.33
C GLU A 63 -24.89 23.45 -26.07
N GLU A 64 -26.10 23.20 -25.54
CA GLU A 64 -27.36 23.74 -26.07
C GLU A 64 -27.43 25.26 -25.95
N ALA A 65 -27.02 25.84 -24.81
CA ALA A 65 -27.00 27.29 -24.60
C ALA A 65 -26.04 28.00 -25.55
N ARG A 66 -24.90 27.36 -25.87
CA ARG A 66 -23.90 27.88 -26.79
C ARG A 66 -24.41 27.93 -28.23
N GLU A 67 -25.22 26.95 -28.63
CA GLU A 67 -25.85 26.92 -29.96
C GLU A 67 -27.01 27.93 -30.10
N VAL A 68 -27.68 28.27 -29.00
CA VAL A 68 -28.86 29.15 -29.02
C VAL A 68 -28.50 30.64 -28.90
N PHE A 69 -27.54 31.01 -28.04
CA PHE A 69 -27.29 32.42 -27.72
C PHE A 69 -26.13 33.09 -28.47
N GLU A 70 -25.37 32.33 -29.28
CA GLU A 70 -24.25 32.77 -30.14
C GLU A 70 -23.31 33.86 -29.55
N ASN A 71 -23.19 33.95 -28.21
CA ASN A 71 -22.34 34.92 -27.53
C ASN A 71 -21.95 34.43 -26.11
N GLU A 72 -20.64 34.39 -25.82
CA GLU A 72 -20.05 33.86 -24.58
C GLU A 72 -20.51 34.61 -23.32
N GLU A 73 -20.97 35.86 -23.46
CA GLU A 73 -21.44 36.69 -22.35
C GLU A 73 -22.83 36.29 -21.81
N LYS A 74 -23.66 35.59 -22.60
CA LYS A 74 -24.99 35.14 -22.17
C LYS A 74 -25.01 33.73 -21.56
N THR A 75 -23.93 32.97 -21.70
CA THR A 75 -23.71 31.69 -21.00
C THR A 75 -23.10 31.95 -19.61
N VAL A 76 -23.80 32.68 -18.76
CA VAL A 76 -23.28 33.09 -17.45
C VAL A 76 -23.21 31.89 -16.50
N ASN A 77 -22.03 31.28 -16.42
CA ASN A 77 -21.62 30.47 -15.27
C ASN A 77 -21.46 31.43 -14.06
N GLY A 78 -22.28 31.28 -13.02
CA GLY A 78 -22.30 32.22 -11.89
C GLY A 78 -20.98 32.28 -11.13
N ASP A 79 -20.63 33.43 -10.54
CA ASP A 79 -19.35 33.66 -9.82
C ASP A 79 -19.13 32.64 -8.68
N GLN A 80 -18.26 31.66 -8.90
CA GLN A 80 -17.89 30.63 -7.92
C GLN A 80 -17.05 31.17 -6.75
N CYS A 81 -16.63 32.43 -6.80
CA CYS A 81 -15.96 33.11 -5.68
C CYS A 81 -16.94 33.76 -4.69
N LYS A 82 -18.24 33.50 -4.79
CA LYS A 82 -19.26 34.00 -3.85
C LYS A 82 -20.11 32.88 -3.24
N PRO A 83 -20.01 32.64 -1.91
CA PRO A 83 -19.08 33.25 -0.96
C PRO A 83 -17.62 32.83 -1.22
N ASN A 84 -16.65 33.68 -0.84
CA ASN A 84 -15.23 33.41 -1.12
C ASN A 84 -14.79 32.06 -0.49
N PRO A 85 -14.49 31.03 -1.31
CA PRO A 85 -14.13 29.71 -0.82
C PRO A 85 -12.70 29.65 -0.28
N CYS A 86 -11.83 30.60 -0.66
CA CYS A 86 -10.42 30.63 -0.32
C CYS A 86 -10.20 31.12 1.12
N LYS A 87 -9.28 30.47 1.83
CA LYS A 87 -8.94 30.73 3.23
C LYS A 87 -7.62 31.48 3.35
N ASN A 88 -7.31 31.94 4.57
CA ASN A 88 -6.00 32.49 4.93
C ASN A 88 -5.51 33.66 4.05
N GLY A 89 -6.43 34.53 3.63
CA GLY A 89 -6.11 35.71 2.82
C GLY A 89 -5.81 35.42 1.34
N ALA A 90 -6.15 34.24 0.85
CA ALA A 90 -5.98 33.88 -0.55
C ALA A 90 -6.95 34.60 -1.50
N ILE A 91 -6.46 34.84 -2.72
CA ILE A 91 -7.22 35.52 -3.78
C ILE A 91 -7.99 34.47 -4.57
N CYS A 92 -9.32 34.60 -4.62
CA CYS A 92 -10.16 33.72 -5.43
C CYS A 92 -10.27 34.27 -6.87
N LYS A 93 -10.06 33.39 -7.85
CA LYS A 93 -10.31 33.67 -9.27
C LYS A 93 -11.37 32.72 -9.80
N ASP A 94 -12.46 33.29 -10.28
CA ASP A 94 -13.58 32.56 -10.89
C ASP A 94 -13.15 31.89 -12.21
N GLN A 95 -13.71 30.70 -12.49
CA GLN A 95 -13.46 29.90 -13.69
C GLN A 95 -14.75 29.21 -14.17
N ILE A 96 -14.74 28.53 -15.32
CA ILE A 96 -15.92 27.84 -15.84
C ILE A 96 -16.24 26.62 -14.96
N ASN A 97 -17.40 26.63 -14.29
CA ASN A 97 -17.90 25.65 -13.32
C ASN A 97 -16.93 25.33 -12.16
N SER A 98 -16.00 26.23 -11.82
CA SER A 98 -14.99 26.02 -10.78
C SER A 98 -14.35 27.33 -10.32
N TYR A 99 -13.46 27.26 -9.32
CA TYR A 99 -12.66 28.40 -8.87
C TYR A 99 -11.22 27.99 -8.64
N VAL A 100 -10.32 28.96 -8.67
CA VAL A 100 -8.90 28.79 -8.32
C VAL A 100 -8.55 29.73 -7.17
N CYS A 101 -8.00 29.17 -6.09
CA CYS A 101 -7.45 29.94 -4.98
C CYS A 101 -5.95 30.16 -5.18
N TRP A 102 -5.54 31.43 -5.23
CA TRP A 102 -4.13 31.82 -5.26
C TRP A 102 -3.64 31.96 -3.83
N CYS A 103 -2.98 30.91 -3.34
CA CYS A 103 -2.53 30.85 -1.96
C CYS A 103 -1.34 31.80 -1.72
N PRO A 104 -1.38 32.61 -0.64
CA PRO A 104 -0.22 33.38 -0.23
C PRO A 104 0.89 32.45 0.24
N ALA A 105 2.13 32.97 0.23
CA ALA A 105 3.30 32.21 0.67
C ALA A 105 3.08 31.66 2.09
N GLY A 106 3.28 30.35 2.27
CA GLY A 106 3.00 29.70 3.56
C GLY A 106 1.68 28.92 3.62
N TYR A 107 0.90 28.84 2.53
CA TYR A 107 -0.33 28.05 2.47
C TYR A 107 -0.47 27.25 1.16
N GLU A 108 -1.14 26.10 1.23
CA GLU A 108 -1.46 25.20 0.12
C GLU A 108 -2.85 24.56 0.32
N GLY A 109 -3.28 23.72 -0.63
CA GLY A 109 -4.60 23.10 -0.64
C GLY A 109 -5.57 23.79 -1.61
N LYS A 110 -6.71 23.14 -1.89
CA LYS A 110 -7.70 23.63 -2.87
C LYS A 110 -8.27 25.00 -2.47
N ASN A 111 -8.37 25.23 -1.17
CA ASN A 111 -8.91 26.44 -0.57
C ASN A 111 -7.86 27.18 0.26
N CYS A 112 -6.56 26.85 0.11
CA CYS A 112 -5.46 27.40 0.91
C CYS A 112 -5.61 27.16 2.43
N GLU A 113 -6.24 26.05 2.80
CA GLU A 113 -6.54 25.67 4.18
C GLU A 113 -5.34 25.01 4.90
N ILE A 114 -4.34 24.56 4.14
CA ILE A 114 -3.17 23.85 4.67
C ILE A 114 -2.05 24.87 4.85
N GLY A 115 -1.53 25.03 6.06
CA GLY A 115 -0.32 25.82 6.30
C GLY A 115 0.92 25.06 5.83
N THR A 116 1.71 25.64 4.94
CA THR A 116 3.06 25.15 4.62
C THR A 116 4.07 25.70 5.64
N ALA A 117 5.27 25.11 5.66
CA ALA A 117 6.29 25.25 6.71
C ALA A 117 6.66 26.69 7.17
N LEU A 118 6.23 27.73 6.45
CA LEU A 118 6.47 29.14 6.80
C LEU A 118 5.54 29.69 7.90
N THR A 119 4.43 29.03 8.22
CA THR A 119 3.42 29.53 9.21
C THR A 119 3.45 28.83 10.57
N VAL A 120 4.34 27.87 10.75
CA VAL A 120 4.40 27.04 11.96
C VAL A 120 5.48 27.58 12.90
N SER A 121 5.05 28.09 14.06
CA SER A 121 5.94 28.62 15.11
C SER A 121 7.09 27.66 15.46
N PHE A 122 8.24 28.24 15.79
CA PHE A 122 9.55 27.61 16.00
C PHE A 122 9.60 26.37 16.93
N SER A 123 8.56 26.16 17.75
CA SER A 123 8.38 25.01 18.65
C SER A 123 7.71 23.78 18.02
N PHE A 124 7.12 23.89 16.82
CA PHE A 124 6.49 22.77 16.09
C PHE A 124 7.33 22.26 14.90
N LEU A 125 8.39 22.98 14.49
CA LEU A 125 9.26 22.59 13.38
C LEU A 125 10.24 21.44 13.71
N SER A 126 10.40 21.11 14.99
CA SER A 126 11.29 20.03 15.45
C SER A 126 10.82 18.63 15.01
N ASP A 127 9.51 18.40 14.90
CA ASP A 127 8.95 17.10 14.50
C ASP A 127 8.84 16.91 12.99
N PHE A 128 8.88 18.00 12.21
CA PHE A 128 8.64 17.93 10.77
C PHE A 128 9.90 17.55 9.97
N THR A 129 11.10 17.79 10.52
CA THR A 129 12.36 17.46 9.84
C THR A 129 12.52 15.97 9.59
N CYS A 130 12.21 15.12 10.57
CA CYS A 130 12.18 13.67 10.36
C CYS A 130 10.98 13.19 9.54
N ALA A 131 9.87 13.96 9.51
CA ALA A 131 8.70 13.62 8.69
C ALA A 131 8.98 13.80 7.19
N ILE A 132 9.83 14.77 6.81
CA ILE A 132 10.25 14.97 5.42
C ILE A 132 11.49 14.11 5.12
N LYS A 133 11.36 13.15 4.18
CA LYS A 133 12.47 12.30 3.70
C LYS A 133 13.32 11.70 4.85
N ASN A 134 12.69 11.35 5.97
CA ASN A 134 13.37 10.81 7.15
C ASN A 134 14.52 11.71 7.66
N GLY A 135 14.42 13.04 7.54
CA GLY A 135 15.48 13.99 7.93
C GLY A 135 16.77 13.87 7.10
N GLY A 136 16.73 13.14 5.98
CA GLY A 136 17.91 12.76 5.22
C GLY A 136 18.72 11.62 5.85
N CYS A 137 18.19 10.95 6.88
CA CYS A 137 18.80 9.77 7.47
C CYS A 137 18.49 8.53 6.63
N LYS A 138 19.49 7.68 6.40
CA LYS A 138 19.31 6.40 5.69
C LYS A 138 18.40 5.41 6.44
N HIS A 139 18.55 5.31 7.76
CA HIS A 139 17.77 4.39 8.58
C HIS A 139 16.82 5.13 9.54
N PHE A 140 17.29 5.58 10.70
CA PHE A 140 16.40 6.17 11.70
C PHE A 140 16.70 7.65 11.90
N CYS A 141 15.65 8.44 12.01
CA CYS A 141 15.73 9.86 12.32
C CYS A 141 15.18 10.13 13.72
N SER A 142 15.90 10.94 14.48
CA SER A 142 15.49 11.45 15.78
C SER A 142 15.79 12.94 15.86
N HIS A 143 14.96 13.67 16.60
CA HIS A 143 15.17 15.09 16.86
C HIS A 143 15.84 15.28 18.23
N GLN A 144 16.96 16.02 18.28
CA GLN A 144 17.59 16.49 19.50
C GLN A 144 17.54 18.03 19.58
N PRO A 145 17.01 18.62 20.68
CA PRO A 145 16.98 20.07 20.85
C PRO A 145 18.37 20.71 20.80
N PRO A 146 18.51 21.95 20.27
CA PRO A 146 17.43 22.89 19.96
C PRO A 146 16.77 22.74 18.58
N GLN A 147 17.36 22.00 17.62
CA GLN A 147 16.76 21.73 16.29
C GLN A 147 17.57 20.72 15.45
N LYS A 148 18.38 19.85 16.08
CA LYS A 148 19.34 19.00 15.39
C LYS A 148 18.72 17.65 15.01
N VAL A 149 18.69 17.34 13.72
CA VAL A 149 18.42 15.99 13.23
C VAL A 149 19.60 15.08 13.59
N VAL A 150 19.31 13.97 14.25
CA VAL A 150 20.29 12.94 14.60
C VAL A 150 19.87 11.63 13.96
N CYS A 151 20.72 11.14 13.07
CA CYS A 151 20.55 9.86 12.42
C CYS A 151 21.13 8.72 13.27
N SER A 152 20.46 7.58 13.26
CA SER A 152 20.97 6.34 13.84
C SER A 152 20.67 5.17 12.91
N CYS A 153 21.44 4.09 13.05
CA CYS A 153 21.41 2.97 12.12
C CYS A 153 20.78 1.71 12.74
N ALA A 154 20.19 0.87 11.88
CA ALA A 154 19.73 -0.46 12.26
C ALA A 154 20.88 -1.30 12.87
N PRO A 155 20.58 -2.27 13.76
CA PRO A 155 21.58 -3.18 14.28
C PRO A 155 22.40 -3.79 13.14
N GLY A 156 23.74 -3.76 13.27
CA GLY A 156 24.64 -4.25 12.23
C GLY A 156 25.15 -3.21 11.26
N TYR A 157 24.68 -1.97 11.38
CA TYR A 157 25.16 -0.85 10.58
C TYR A 157 25.81 0.21 11.47
N LYS A 158 26.88 0.82 10.97
CA LYS A 158 27.54 1.99 11.55
C LYS A 158 27.12 3.25 10.79
N LEU A 159 26.98 4.34 11.53
CA LEU A 159 26.73 5.66 10.93
C LEU A 159 28.02 6.12 10.26
N HIS A 160 27.93 6.50 9.00
CA HIS A 160 29.02 7.03 8.21
C HIS A 160 29.41 8.45 8.69
N GLU A 161 30.57 8.93 8.27
CA GLU A 161 31.12 10.24 8.67
C GLU A 161 30.25 11.42 8.26
N ASP A 162 29.43 11.26 7.22
CA ASP A 162 28.44 12.27 6.79
C ASP A 162 27.29 12.47 7.79
N GLY A 163 27.21 11.65 8.84
CA GLY A 163 26.20 11.71 9.87
C GLY A 163 24.79 11.33 9.41
N LYS A 164 24.64 10.74 8.22
CA LYS A 164 23.34 10.43 7.57
C LYS A 164 23.28 9.03 7.00
N SER A 165 24.37 8.58 6.37
CA SER A 165 24.46 7.27 5.73
C SER A 165 24.74 6.17 6.75
N CYS A 166 24.29 4.96 6.44
CA CYS A 166 24.49 3.77 7.24
C CYS A 166 25.19 2.69 6.41
N GLU A 167 26.34 2.24 6.90
CA GLU A 167 27.19 1.23 6.26
C GLU A 167 27.22 -0.05 7.10
N PRO A 168 27.21 -1.23 6.49
CA PRO A 168 27.23 -2.49 7.24
C PRO A 168 28.56 -2.65 7.98
N THR A 169 28.50 -3.10 9.23
CA THR A 169 29.66 -3.23 10.13
C THR A 169 30.53 -4.46 9.80
N ALA A 170 29.93 -5.45 9.13
CA ALA A 170 30.62 -6.59 8.56
C ALA A 170 30.54 -6.49 7.03
N SER A 171 31.65 -6.81 6.36
CA SER A 171 31.64 -7.01 4.91
C SER A 171 30.54 -8.01 4.57
N ARG A 172 29.64 -7.65 3.63
CA ARG A 172 28.88 -8.66 2.88
C ARG A 172 29.91 -9.69 2.42
N LEU A 173 29.96 -10.88 3.02
CA LEU A 173 30.77 -11.96 2.49
C LEU A 173 30.22 -12.25 1.08
N GLY A 174 30.86 -11.67 0.06
CA GLY A 174 30.58 -11.95 -1.35
C GLY A 174 29.75 -10.96 -2.17
N TRP A 175 29.60 -9.67 -1.82
CA TRP A 175 28.95 -8.72 -2.76
C TRP A 175 29.93 -7.72 -3.38
N SER A 176 30.57 -8.14 -4.47
CA SER A 176 31.11 -7.24 -5.50
C SER A 176 30.30 -7.45 -6.77
N GLY A 177 29.37 -6.54 -7.07
CA GLY A 177 28.56 -6.68 -8.29
C GLY A 177 27.69 -5.48 -8.58
N THR A 178 28.14 -4.64 -9.51
CA THR A 178 27.40 -3.61 -10.24
C THR A 178 26.57 -4.22 -11.39
N GLY A 179 26.01 -5.42 -11.20
CA GLY A 179 25.34 -6.18 -12.25
C GLY A 179 23.82 -6.11 -12.18
N THR A 180 23.19 -5.59 -13.23
CA THR A 180 21.76 -5.77 -13.53
C THR A 180 21.48 -7.24 -13.89
N GLY A 181 21.27 -8.08 -12.88
CA GLY A 181 21.00 -9.50 -13.05
C GLY A 181 20.35 -10.10 -11.81
N TRP A 182 19.04 -9.89 -11.67
CA TRP A 182 18.22 -10.60 -10.69
C TRP A 182 17.95 -12.00 -11.21
N HIS A 183 18.59 -13.04 -10.66
CA HIS A 183 18.06 -14.41 -10.64
C HIS A 183 18.72 -15.24 -9.53
N GLN A 184 17.85 -15.84 -8.70
CA GLN A 184 18.04 -17.03 -7.85
C GLN A 184 19.04 -16.93 -6.68
N GLN A 185 18.52 -16.57 -5.49
CA GLN A 185 18.67 -17.31 -4.21
C GLN A 185 18.13 -16.45 -3.05
N GLY A 186 17.01 -16.88 -2.45
CA GLY A 186 16.59 -16.59 -1.06
C GLY A 186 16.31 -15.13 -0.63
N SER A 187 15.27 -14.93 0.17
CA SER A 187 14.95 -13.64 0.79
C SER A 187 16.13 -13.11 1.63
N PRO A 188 16.76 -11.97 1.27
CA PRO A 188 17.95 -11.47 1.95
C PRO A 188 17.54 -10.60 3.13
N TRP A 189 17.20 -11.23 4.25
CA TRP A 189 16.89 -10.53 5.50
C TRP A 189 18.14 -9.86 6.07
N CYS A 190 18.57 -8.71 5.54
CA CYS A 190 19.86 -8.11 5.92
C CYS A 190 19.78 -7.24 7.18
N CYS A 191 19.94 -7.84 8.36
CA CYS A 191 20.34 -7.15 9.59
C CYS A 191 21.50 -7.90 10.27
N HIS A 192 22.74 -7.68 9.78
CA HIS A 192 23.92 -8.42 10.24
C HIS A 192 24.61 -7.67 11.38
N SER A 193 24.22 -7.93 12.64
CA SER A 193 24.93 -7.38 13.81
C SER A 193 25.65 -8.47 14.59
N PRO A 194 26.99 -8.39 14.76
CA PRO A 194 27.71 -9.16 15.80
C PRO A 194 27.40 -8.65 17.22
N LEU A 195 26.53 -7.64 17.36
CA LEU A 195 26.10 -7.02 18.62
C LEU A 195 24.59 -7.14 18.84
N GLN A 196 23.93 -8.16 18.30
CA GLN A 196 22.65 -8.56 18.87
C GLN A 196 22.93 -9.26 20.21
N PRO A 197 22.35 -8.80 21.33
CA PRO A 197 22.47 -9.51 22.60
C PRO A 197 21.92 -10.93 22.42
N PRO A 198 22.48 -11.94 23.11
CA PRO A 198 22.19 -13.36 22.89
C PRO A 198 20.70 -13.74 22.89
N GLY A 199 19.81 -12.93 23.49
CA GLY A 199 18.36 -13.15 23.52
C GLY A 199 17.62 -12.94 22.19
N TRP A 200 18.15 -12.17 21.22
CA TRP A 200 17.46 -11.99 19.91
C TRP A 200 17.57 -13.20 18.98
N ALA A 201 18.59 -14.03 19.16
CA ALA A 201 18.78 -15.20 18.33
C ALA A 201 17.77 -16.32 18.67
N GLY A 202 17.04 -16.22 19.78
CA GLY A 202 16.04 -17.17 20.23
C GLY A 202 14.59 -16.72 20.07
N VAL A 203 14.28 -15.61 19.38
CA VAL A 203 12.90 -15.13 19.27
C VAL A 203 12.47 -14.96 17.80
N ALA A 204 11.44 -15.70 17.38
CA ALA A 204 10.80 -15.56 16.08
C ALA A 204 9.41 -14.91 16.19
N LEU A 205 8.95 -14.24 15.12
CA LEU A 205 7.62 -13.63 15.05
C LEU A 205 6.65 -14.57 14.33
N ALA A 206 5.45 -14.71 14.89
CA ALA A 206 4.36 -15.53 14.32
C ALA A 206 3.00 -14.87 14.58
N LEU A 207 1.91 -15.53 14.15
CA LEU A 207 0.54 -15.17 14.50
C LEU A 207 0.09 -15.89 15.79
N ALA A 208 -0.92 -15.34 16.48
CA ALA A 208 -1.41 -15.86 17.76
C ALA A 208 -2.54 -16.90 17.60
N GLY A 209 -3.25 -16.93 16.47
CA GLY A 209 -4.25 -17.94 16.14
C GLY A 209 -3.69 -19.35 15.98
N SER A 210 -3.98 -20.24 16.93
CA SER A 210 -3.37 -21.57 17.03
C SER A 210 -3.80 -22.59 15.95
N SER A 211 -4.81 -22.30 15.12
CA SER A 211 -5.10 -23.10 13.92
C SER A 211 -4.12 -22.81 12.77
N ARG A 212 -3.41 -21.68 12.80
CA ARG A 212 -2.42 -21.28 11.79
C ARG A 212 -0.98 -21.47 12.27
N ALA A 213 -0.74 -21.44 13.58
CA ALA A 213 0.50 -21.92 14.20
C ALA A 213 0.68 -23.46 14.11
N GLN A 214 -0.41 -24.20 13.85
CA GLN A 214 -0.39 -25.66 13.65
C GLN A 214 0.37 -26.12 12.40
N SER A 215 0.70 -25.21 11.46
CA SER A 215 1.50 -25.54 10.28
C SER A 215 3.01 -25.58 10.53
N LEU A 216 3.47 -25.34 11.77
CA LEU A 216 4.88 -25.47 12.17
C LEU A 216 5.25 -26.87 12.72
N ALA A 217 4.31 -27.82 12.69
CA ALA A 217 4.56 -29.19 13.12
C ALA A 217 4.93 -30.07 11.90
N LEU A 218 6.20 -30.48 11.81
CA LEU A 218 6.56 -31.62 10.95
C LEU A 218 5.88 -32.89 11.48
N PRO A 219 5.41 -33.80 10.61
CA PRO A 219 4.83 -35.07 11.05
C PRO A 219 5.80 -35.83 11.97
N GLY A 220 5.40 -36.10 13.21
CA GLY A 220 6.20 -36.87 14.18
C GLY A 220 6.85 -36.07 15.32
N HIS A 221 6.70 -34.74 15.37
CA HIS A 221 7.21 -33.93 16.49
C HIS A 221 6.08 -33.37 17.38
N PRO A 222 6.15 -33.55 18.73
CA PRO A 222 5.09 -33.13 19.65
C PRO A 222 5.09 -31.62 19.97
N ALA A 223 6.10 -30.86 19.51
CA ALA A 223 6.23 -29.42 19.71
C ALA A 223 6.46 -28.71 18.35
N PRO A 224 5.96 -27.48 18.17
CA PRO A 224 6.18 -26.73 16.94
C PRO A 224 7.67 -26.46 16.73
N LEU A 225 8.13 -26.61 15.48
CA LEU A 225 9.50 -26.39 15.05
C LEU A 225 9.58 -25.11 14.21
N VAL A 226 10.68 -24.38 14.35
CA VAL A 226 11.05 -23.30 13.44
C VAL A 226 12.21 -23.79 12.59
N CYS A 227 12.07 -23.67 11.26
CA CYS A 227 13.14 -23.88 10.31
C CYS A 227 13.57 -22.54 9.74
N ALA A 228 14.86 -22.21 9.83
CA ALA A 228 15.46 -21.05 9.18
C ALA A 228 16.52 -21.51 8.17
N GLY A 229 16.71 -20.79 7.06
CA GLY A 229 17.67 -21.16 6.02
C GLY A 229 17.06 -21.97 4.87
N GLU A 230 15.92 -22.62 5.11
CA GLU A 230 15.17 -23.38 4.11
C GLU A 230 14.80 -22.56 2.86
N HIS A 231 14.88 -23.19 1.69
CA HIS A 231 14.45 -22.64 0.40
C HIS A 231 13.54 -23.59 -0.37
N ASP A 232 13.86 -24.88 -0.45
CA ASP A 232 13.07 -25.93 -1.09
C ASP A 232 12.81 -27.09 -0.13
N VAL A 233 11.59 -27.16 0.41
CA VAL A 233 11.18 -28.12 1.45
C VAL A 233 11.27 -29.60 1.04
N ARG A 234 11.65 -29.90 -0.21
CA ARG A 234 11.88 -31.26 -0.72
C ARG A 234 13.34 -31.68 -0.69
N SER A 235 14.28 -30.74 -0.56
CA SER A 235 15.71 -30.99 -0.55
C SER A 235 16.30 -30.51 0.77
N ASP A 236 17.18 -31.31 1.34
CA ASP A 236 18.08 -30.86 2.41
C ASP A 236 19.32 -30.29 1.73
N ASP A 237 19.46 -28.96 1.73
CA ASP A 237 20.61 -28.26 1.14
C ASP A 237 21.69 -27.92 2.18
N HIS A 238 21.50 -28.40 3.41
CA HIS A 238 22.36 -28.22 4.58
C HIS A 238 22.51 -26.75 5.03
N THR A 239 21.62 -25.86 4.59
CA THR A 239 21.56 -24.47 5.08
C THR A 239 20.56 -24.30 6.22
N GLU A 240 19.72 -25.32 6.45
CA GLU A 240 18.61 -25.33 7.36
C GLU A 240 19.03 -25.43 8.83
N GLN A 241 18.37 -24.64 9.66
CA GLN A 241 18.53 -24.64 11.10
C GLN A 241 17.18 -24.88 11.75
N LEU A 242 17.00 -26.09 12.28
CA LEU A 242 15.83 -26.47 13.05
C LEU A 242 15.98 -26.04 14.50
N ARG A 243 14.93 -25.42 15.05
CA ARG A 243 14.83 -25.02 16.46
C ARG A 243 13.47 -25.43 17.02
N LYS A 244 13.45 -25.88 18.27
CA LYS A 244 12.18 -26.17 18.96
C LYS A 244 11.63 -24.90 19.56
N VAL A 245 10.32 -24.71 19.47
CA VAL A 245 9.65 -23.63 20.19
C VAL A 245 9.40 -24.08 21.63
N VAL A 246 10.05 -23.41 22.59
CA VAL A 246 9.87 -23.68 24.03
C VAL A 246 8.73 -22.89 24.64
N ARG A 247 8.43 -21.70 24.09
CA ARG A 247 7.33 -20.86 24.57
C ARG A 247 6.67 -20.10 23.43
N LEU A 248 5.33 -20.12 23.40
CA LEU A 248 4.50 -19.29 22.53
C LEU A 248 3.95 -18.12 23.35
N LEU A 249 4.24 -16.89 22.92
CA LEU A 249 3.88 -15.66 23.60
C LEU A 249 2.94 -14.84 22.73
N PRO A 250 1.63 -15.13 22.74
CA PRO A 250 0.66 -14.30 22.06
C PRO A 250 0.62 -12.90 22.70
N HIS A 251 0.21 -11.91 21.92
CA HIS A 251 -0.02 -10.58 22.46
C HIS A 251 -0.99 -10.65 23.67
N PRO A 252 -0.74 -9.95 24.80
CA PRO A 252 -1.55 -10.08 26.03
C PRO A 252 -3.04 -9.80 25.87
N THR A 253 -3.40 -8.99 24.87
CA THR A 253 -4.78 -8.62 24.53
C THR A 253 -5.32 -9.37 23.30
N TYR A 254 -4.64 -10.43 22.86
CA TYR A 254 -5.17 -11.35 21.86
C TYR A 254 -6.26 -12.23 22.49
N ASN A 255 -7.43 -12.31 21.86
CA ASN A 255 -8.52 -13.17 22.31
C ASN A 255 -9.36 -13.65 21.12
N ALA A 256 -9.12 -14.90 20.72
CA ALA A 256 -9.79 -15.52 19.57
C ALA A 256 -11.31 -15.59 19.72
N SER A 257 -11.81 -15.73 20.95
CA SER A 257 -13.25 -15.83 21.22
C SER A 257 -13.99 -14.51 21.06
N ILE A 258 -13.27 -13.37 21.08
CA ILE A 258 -13.84 -12.03 20.88
C ILE A 258 -13.60 -11.56 19.46
N ASN A 259 -12.34 -11.64 19.00
CA ASN A 259 -11.96 -11.28 17.65
C ASN A 259 -10.64 -12.01 17.29
N GLU A 260 -10.75 -13.03 16.45
CA GLU A 260 -9.62 -13.87 16.01
C GLU A 260 -8.50 -13.11 15.29
N TYR A 261 -8.76 -11.91 14.79
CA TYR A 261 -7.77 -11.11 14.06
C TYR A 261 -7.18 -9.98 14.92
N HIS A 262 -7.81 -9.63 16.04
CA HIS A 262 -7.35 -8.53 16.87
C HIS A 262 -6.09 -8.90 17.65
N ASN A 263 -5.01 -8.14 17.44
CA ASN A 263 -3.68 -8.44 17.99
C ASN A 263 -3.19 -9.85 17.63
N ASP A 264 -3.49 -10.28 16.40
CA ASP A 264 -2.99 -11.54 15.84
C ASP A 264 -1.48 -11.44 15.56
N ILE A 265 -0.70 -11.58 16.63
CA ILE A 265 0.76 -11.56 16.66
C ILE A 265 1.24 -12.30 17.92
N ALA A 266 2.30 -13.08 17.76
CA ALA A 266 2.96 -13.82 18.81
C ALA A 266 4.49 -13.77 18.65
N LEU A 267 5.19 -13.92 19.76
CA LEU A 267 6.62 -14.22 19.78
C LEU A 267 6.81 -15.71 20.10
N LEU A 268 7.78 -16.32 19.44
CA LEU A 268 8.17 -17.71 19.66
C LEU A 268 9.55 -17.70 20.32
N GLU A 269 9.66 -18.24 21.51
CA GLU A 269 10.95 -18.49 22.16
C GLU A 269 11.48 -19.84 21.68
N LEU A 270 12.73 -19.85 21.21
CA LEU A 270 13.43 -21.01 20.68
C LEU A 270 14.28 -21.65 21.78
N ASP A 271 14.42 -22.98 21.72
CA ASP A 271 15.26 -23.75 22.64
C ASP A 271 16.74 -23.35 22.58
N GLN A 272 17.20 -22.93 21.41
CA GLN A 272 18.55 -22.45 21.18
C GLN A 272 18.57 -21.28 20.19
N PRO A 273 19.55 -20.37 20.31
CA PRO A 273 19.72 -19.30 19.36
C PRO A 273 20.03 -19.82 17.94
N LEU A 274 19.53 -19.12 16.92
CA LEU A 274 19.93 -19.31 15.53
C LEU A 274 21.36 -18.81 15.30
N THR A 275 22.12 -19.53 14.48
CA THR A 275 23.46 -19.12 14.06
C THR A 275 23.37 -18.28 12.81
N PHE A 276 23.71 -17.00 12.88
CA PHE A 276 23.59 -16.13 11.72
C PHE A 276 24.68 -16.37 10.67
N ASN A 277 24.27 -16.44 9.41
CA ASN A 277 25.13 -16.67 8.24
C ASN A 277 24.47 -16.06 6.98
N SER A 278 24.97 -16.39 5.78
CA SER A 278 24.44 -15.89 4.51
C SER A 278 23.00 -16.33 4.20
N TYR A 279 22.53 -17.42 4.81
CA TYR A 279 21.20 -18.01 4.62
C TYR A 279 20.23 -17.67 5.75
N VAL A 280 20.76 -17.45 6.96
CA VAL A 280 19.99 -17.14 8.17
C VAL A 280 20.44 -15.79 8.71
N THR A 281 19.66 -14.75 8.47
CA THR A 281 19.88 -13.42 9.04
C THR A 281 18.54 -12.82 9.47
N PRO A 282 18.46 -12.08 10.58
CA PRO A 282 17.21 -11.48 11.03
C PRO A 282 16.83 -10.27 10.16
N VAL A 283 15.53 -10.03 10.02
CA VAL A 283 14.99 -8.81 9.40
C VAL A 283 15.08 -7.61 10.35
N CYS A 284 15.31 -6.41 9.82
CA CYS A 284 15.40 -5.22 10.67
C CYS A 284 14.02 -4.78 11.20
N LEU A 285 13.98 -4.37 12.47
CA LEU A 285 12.80 -3.77 13.09
C LEU A 285 12.99 -2.25 13.25
N GLY A 286 12.14 -1.48 12.57
CA GLY A 286 12.15 -0.01 12.65
C GLY A 286 11.58 0.57 13.94
N SER A 287 11.69 1.88 14.12
CA SER A 287 10.86 2.61 15.09
C SER A 287 9.39 2.62 14.64
N ARG A 288 8.46 2.93 15.54
CA ARG A 288 7.02 3.00 15.19
C ARG A 288 6.79 4.04 14.07
N GLU A 289 7.43 5.18 14.17
CA GLU A 289 7.27 6.33 13.27
C GLU A 289 7.85 5.98 11.90
N PHE A 290 9.08 5.47 11.88
CA PHE A 290 9.78 5.04 10.66
C PHE A 290 9.03 3.92 9.94
N THR A 291 8.62 2.88 10.67
CA THR A 291 7.86 1.74 10.10
C THR A 291 6.53 2.20 9.50
N ASN A 292 5.85 3.16 10.14
CA ASN A 292 4.63 3.76 9.61
C ASN A 292 4.87 4.60 8.35
N ALA A 293 5.99 5.33 8.28
CA ALA A 293 6.36 6.11 7.12
C ALA A 293 6.67 5.19 5.93
N LEU A 294 7.49 4.15 6.14
CA LEU A 294 7.83 3.15 5.11
C LEU A 294 6.59 2.47 4.53
N LEU A 295 5.67 2.04 5.40
CA LEU A 295 4.45 1.34 4.98
C LEU A 295 3.58 2.18 4.03
N LYS A 296 3.53 3.50 4.22
CA LYS A 296 2.71 4.41 3.39
C LYS A 296 3.38 4.79 2.07
N GLN A 297 4.70 4.65 1.97
CA GLN A 297 5.48 5.18 0.84
C GLN A 297 5.70 4.18 -0.30
N GLY A 298 5.28 2.92 -0.17
CA GLY A 298 5.76 1.94 -1.14
C GLY A 298 5.03 0.63 -1.28
N VAL A 299 5.68 -0.21 -2.07
CA VAL A 299 5.35 -1.59 -2.37
C VAL A 299 6.15 -2.45 -1.40
N GLY A 300 5.48 -3.32 -0.65
CA GLY A 300 6.14 -4.30 0.18
C GLY A 300 6.47 -5.57 -0.58
N THR A 301 7.26 -6.42 0.04
CA THR A 301 7.55 -7.78 -0.43
C THR A 301 7.05 -8.76 0.61
N VAL A 302 6.28 -9.72 0.17
CA VAL A 302 5.81 -10.86 0.96
C VAL A 302 6.51 -12.12 0.48
N SER A 303 6.74 -13.06 1.38
CA SER A 303 7.34 -14.34 1.05
C SER A 303 6.78 -15.47 1.89
N GLY A 304 6.64 -16.65 1.31
CA GLY A 304 6.17 -17.84 2.00
C GLY A 304 6.07 -19.07 1.10
N TRP A 305 5.73 -20.20 1.72
CA TRP A 305 5.51 -21.51 1.07
C TRP A 305 4.03 -21.88 1.00
N GLY A 306 3.14 -20.90 1.17
CA GLY A 306 1.71 -21.09 1.08
C GLY A 306 1.24 -21.61 -0.28
N LYS A 307 -0.06 -21.81 -0.40
CA LYS A 307 -0.67 -22.32 -1.62
C LYS A 307 -0.47 -21.33 -2.77
N VAL A 308 -0.01 -21.82 -3.92
CA VAL A 308 0.17 -20.98 -5.12
C VAL A 308 -1.14 -20.61 -5.81
N LEU A 309 -2.23 -21.31 -5.48
CA LEU A 309 -3.58 -21.11 -5.99
C LEU A 309 -4.58 -21.31 -4.85
N PHE A 310 -5.72 -20.64 -4.91
CA PHE A 310 -6.79 -20.84 -3.93
C PHE A 310 -7.21 -22.32 -3.90
N ARG A 311 -7.20 -22.93 -2.71
CA ARG A 311 -7.41 -24.38 -2.49
C ARG A 311 -6.44 -25.29 -3.26
N GLY A 312 -5.32 -24.75 -3.75
CA GLY A 312 -4.28 -25.48 -4.46
C GLY A 312 -3.28 -26.19 -3.54
N ARG A 313 -2.14 -26.57 -4.12
CA ARG A 313 -1.02 -27.16 -3.37
C ARG A 313 -0.10 -26.07 -2.83
N ALA A 314 0.50 -26.34 -1.67
CA ALA A 314 1.57 -25.52 -1.11
C ALA A 314 2.77 -25.50 -2.07
N ALA A 315 3.47 -24.36 -2.12
CA ALA A 315 4.72 -24.26 -2.85
C ALA A 315 5.80 -25.08 -2.15
N THR A 316 6.68 -25.70 -2.91
CA THR A 316 7.84 -26.41 -2.33
C THR A 316 9.04 -25.49 -2.22
N THR A 317 9.19 -24.60 -3.20
CA THR A 317 10.18 -23.53 -3.18
C THR A 317 9.58 -22.25 -2.61
N LEU A 318 10.40 -21.47 -1.89
CA LEU A 318 9.99 -20.19 -1.31
C LEU A 318 9.50 -19.24 -2.42
N GLN A 319 8.26 -18.79 -2.30
CA GLN A 319 7.69 -17.80 -3.19
C GLN A 319 7.92 -16.39 -2.65
N VAL A 320 8.10 -15.44 -3.55
CA VAL A 320 8.28 -14.02 -3.23
C VAL A 320 7.40 -13.19 -4.14
N LEU A 321 6.65 -12.26 -3.58
CA LEU A 321 5.74 -11.39 -4.30
C LEU A 321 5.87 -9.95 -3.82
N ARG A 322 5.92 -9.01 -4.77
CA ARG A 322 5.83 -7.58 -4.47
C ARG A 322 4.36 -7.15 -4.49
N VAL A 323 3.92 -6.54 -3.41
CA VAL A 323 2.50 -6.23 -3.15
C VAL A 323 2.37 -4.76 -2.73
N PRO A 324 1.52 -3.97 -3.41
CA PRO A 324 1.35 -2.56 -3.07
C PRO A 324 0.48 -2.39 -1.82
N PHE A 325 0.82 -1.40 -1.00
CA PHE A 325 -0.03 -0.96 0.11
C PHE A 325 -1.36 -0.42 -0.42
N VAL A 326 -2.46 -0.73 0.26
CA VAL A 326 -3.80 -0.26 -0.08
C VAL A 326 -4.27 0.74 0.97
N ASP A 327 -4.79 1.89 0.52
CA ASP A 327 -5.29 2.92 1.40
C ASP A 327 -6.47 2.43 2.25
N ARG A 328 -6.63 3.04 3.42
CA ARG A 328 -7.60 2.57 4.42
C ARG A 328 -9.05 2.63 3.91
N PRO A 329 -9.54 3.71 3.27
CA PRO A 329 -10.87 3.72 2.67
C PRO A 329 -11.12 2.57 1.69
N THR A 330 -10.19 2.30 0.77
CA THR A 330 -10.32 1.19 -0.19
C THR A 330 -10.31 -0.16 0.51
N CYS A 331 -9.40 -0.35 1.47
CA CYS A 331 -9.30 -1.55 2.30
C CYS A 331 -10.61 -1.83 3.06
N LEU A 332 -11.19 -0.83 3.71
CA LEU A 332 -12.46 -0.98 4.46
C LEU A 332 -13.66 -1.31 3.57
N LYS A 333 -13.67 -0.81 2.32
CA LYS A 333 -14.75 -1.12 1.35
C LYS A 333 -14.61 -2.51 0.74
N SER A 334 -13.43 -3.13 0.81
CA SER A 334 -13.15 -4.41 0.15
C SER A 334 -13.73 -5.62 0.87
N THR A 335 -14.04 -5.51 2.16
CA THR A 335 -14.41 -6.64 3.04
C THR A 335 -15.62 -6.29 3.89
N SER A 336 -16.41 -7.32 4.23
CA SER A 336 -17.51 -7.19 5.19
C SER A 336 -17.03 -7.22 6.65
N THR A 337 -15.85 -7.79 6.87
CA THR A 337 -15.21 -7.90 8.18
C THR A 337 -14.50 -6.60 8.57
N SER A 338 -14.65 -6.18 9.82
CA SER A 338 -14.08 -4.92 10.33
C SER A 338 -12.55 -4.94 10.38
N ILE A 339 -11.91 -4.03 9.64
CA ILE A 339 -10.45 -3.85 9.66
C ILE A 339 -10.05 -2.84 10.74
N LEU A 340 -9.37 -3.31 11.78
CA LEU A 340 -8.92 -2.49 12.91
C LEU A 340 -7.69 -1.63 12.57
N GLN A 341 -7.35 -0.67 13.42
CA GLN A 341 -6.21 0.24 13.20
C GLN A 341 -4.84 -0.44 13.31
N ASN A 342 -4.79 -1.61 13.95
CA ASN A 342 -3.61 -2.47 14.05
C ASN A 342 -3.44 -3.38 12.83
N MET A 343 -4.23 -3.17 11.77
CA MET A 343 -4.18 -3.92 10.52
C MET A 343 -3.99 -2.98 9.32
N PHE A 344 -3.65 -3.56 8.17
CA PHE A 344 -3.68 -2.89 6.88
C PHE A 344 -3.90 -3.89 5.74
N CYS A 345 -4.35 -3.40 4.58
CA CYS A 345 -4.47 -4.21 3.37
C CYS A 345 -3.28 -3.97 2.44
N ALA A 346 -2.88 -5.00 1.73
CA ALA A 346 -1.98 -4.89 0.59
C ALA A 346 -2.43 -5.88 -0.50
N GLY A 347 -2.39 -5.46 -1.76
CA GLY A 347 -2.83 -6.31 -2.87
C GLY A 347 -3.14 -5.52 -4.13
N PHE A 348 -3.45 -6.23 -5.21
CA PHE A 348 -3.80 -5.62 -6.49
C PHE A 348 -5.32 -5.50 -6.63
N PRO A 349 -5.87 -4.35 -7.06
CA PRO A 349 -7.31 -4.19 -7.25
C PRO A 349 -7.91 -5.20 -8.24
N SER A 350 -7.14 -5.59 -9.25
CA SER A 350 -7.53 -6.62 -10.23
C SER A 350 -7.49 -8.05 -9.68
N GLY A 351 -6.98 -8.25 -8.46
CA GLY A 351 -6.65 -9.58 -7.95
C GLY A 351 -5.49 -10.22 -8.72
N GLY A 352 -5.53 -11.54 -8.83
CA GLY A 352 -4.58 -12.39 -9.59
C GLY A 352 -3.26 -12.70 -8.88
N ARG A 353 -2.81 -11.85 -7.95
CA ARG A 353 -1.61 -12.09 -7.13
C ARG A 353 -1.87 -11.65 -5.68
N ASP A 354 -1.63 -12.54 -4.74
CA ASP A 354 -1.83 -12.32 -3.31
C ASP A 354 -1.07 -13.37 -2.49
N THR A 355 -0.93 -13.15 -1.18
CA THR A 355 -0.63 -14.23 -0.22
C THR A 355 -1.80 -15.20 -0.11
N CYS A 356 -1.53 -16.45 0.25
CA CYS A 356 -2.59 -17.46 0.38
C CYS A 356 -2.47 -18.30 1.65
N GLU A 357 -3.37 -19.27 1.80
CA GLU A 357 -3.36 -20.22 2.90
C GLU A 357 -1.97 -20.87 3.04
N GLY A 358 -1.42 -20.85 4.26
CA GLY A 358 -0.06 -21.30 4.55
C GLY A 358 0.99 -20.18 4.59
N ASP A 359 0.69 -18.97 4.09
CA ASP A 359 1.58 -17.80 4.23
C ASP A 359 1.35 -17.02 5.54
N SER A 360 0.36 -17.42 6.35
CA SER A 360 0.06 -16.81 7.65
C SER A 360 1.27 -16.82 8.58
N GLY A 361 1.62 -15.66 9.14
CA GLY A 361 2.86 -15.47 9.90
C GLY A 361 4.06 -15.08 9.04
N GLY A 362 3.92 -15.16 7.72
CA GLY A 362 4.92 -14.69 6.76
C GLY A 362 5.16 -13.18 6.85
N PRO A 363 6.37 -12.74 6.52
CA PRO A 363 6.75 -11.34 6.64
C PRO A 363 6.22 -10.50 5.46
N TYR A 364 5.72 -9.31 5.76
CA TYR A 364 5.57 -8.22 4.79
C TYR A 364 6.67 -7.20 5.09
N THR A 365 7.57 -6.99 4.13
CA THR A 365 8.76 -6.16 4.32
C THR A 365 8.85 -5.04 3.32
N THR A 366 9.50 -3.95 3.74
CA THR A 366 9.74 -2.79 2.88
C THR A 366 11.23 -2.54 2.82
N GLU A 367 11.74 -2.47 1.59
CA GLU A 367 13.15 -2.20 1.32
C GLU A 367 13.36 -0.69 1.19
N ILE A 368 14.41 -0.20 1.84
CA ILE A 368 14.88 1.17 1.72
C ILE A 368 16.40 1.16 1.68
N GLU A 369 16.96 1.67 0.58
CA GLU A 369 18.40 1.83 0.35
C GLU A 369 19.25 0.57 0.63
N GLY A 370 18.74 -0.59 0.23
CA GLY A 370 19.37 -1.90 0.38
C GLY A 370 19.12 -2.60 1.72
N THR A 371 18.28 -2.03 2.59
CA THR A 371 17.96 -2.59 3.91
C THR A 371 16.48 -2.95 4.00
N TRP A 372 16.19 -4.16 4.47
CA TRP A 372 14.84 -4.70 4.60
C TRP A 372 14.30 -4.51 6.01
N PHE A 373 13.14 -3.84 6.12
CA PHE A 373 12.45 -3.65 7.39
C PHE A 373 11.13 -4.41 7.42
N LEU A 374 10.85 -5.05 8.56
CA LEU A 374 9.56 -5.68 8.81
C LEU A 374 8.49 -4.62 9.07
N THR A 375 7.51 -4.53 8.16
CA THR A 375 6.44 -3.53 8.23
C THR A 375 5.06 -4.15 8.46
N GLY A 376 4.89 -5.43 8.11
CA GLY A 376 3.68 -6.19 8.41
C GLY A 376 3.93 -7.70 8.57
N ILE A 377 2.89 -8.40 9.02
CA ILE A 377 2.85 -9.87 9.12
C ILE A 377 1.57 -10.34 8.44
N THR A 378 1.66 -11.27 7.51
CA THR A 378 0.51 -11.86 6.81
C THR A 378 -0.42 -12.50 7.84
N SER A 379 -1.69 -12.09 7.88
CA SER A 379 -2.65 -12.58 8.88
C SER A 379 -3.78 -13.36 8.21
N TRP A 380 -4.65 -12.69 7.43
CA TRP A 380 -5.84 -13.30 6.84
C TRP A 380 -6.28 -12.62 5.52
N GLY A 381 -7.26 -13.19 4.84
CA GLY A 381 -7.83 -12.66 3.60
C GLY A 381 -9.14 -13.36 3.24
N GLU A 382 -9.95 -12.71 2.39
CA GLU A 382 -11.19 -13.28 1.83
C GLU A 382 -10.90 -13.89 0.44
N GLU A 383 -10.58 -15.19 0.41
CA GLU A 383 -10.09 -15.90 -0.78
C GLU A 383 -8.78 -15.32 -1.34
N CYS A 384 -7.92 -16.18 -1.89
CA CYS A 384 -6.62 -15.71 -2.39
C CYS A 384 -6.77 -15.08 -3.77
N ALA A 385 -6.21 -13.87 -3.95
CA ALA A 385 -6.10 -13.22 -5.25
C ALA A 385 -7.43 -12.91 -5.96
N LEU A 386 -8.53 -12.77 -5.21
CA LEU A 386 -9.83 -12.42 -5.77
C LEU A 386 -9.88 -10.94 -6.21
N PRO A 387 -10.44 -10.60 -7.39
CA PRO A 387 -10.60 -9.21 -7.80
C PRO A 387 -11.40 -8.38 -6.78
N GLY A 388 -10.90 -7.19 -6.46
CA GLY A 388 -11.50 -6.30 -5.46
C GLY A 388 -11.27 -6.71 -4.00
N LYS A 389 -10.56 -7.81 -3.73
CA LYS A 389 -10.11 -8.23 -2.40
C LYS A 389 -8.61 -8.04 -2.25
N TYR A 390 -8.16 -8.00 -1.00
CA TYR A 390 -6.77 -7.77 -0.63
C TYR A 390 -6.39 -8.66 0.55
N GLY A 391 -5.11 -9.03 0.65
CA GLY A 391 -4.57 -9.62 1.86
C GLY A 391 -4.55 -8.62 3.02
N ILE A 392 -4.84 -9.11 4.23
CA ILE A 392 -4.85 -8.33 5.46
C ILE A 392 -3.66 -8.74 6.34
N TYR A 393 -2.93 -7.72 6.77
CA TYR A 393 -1.67 -7.85 7.48
C TYR A 393 -1.75 -7.18 8.85
N THR A 394 -1.12 -7.78 9.84
CA THR A 394 -0.88 -7.15 11.15
C THR A 394 0.13 -6.02 10.97
N ARG A 395 -0.20 -4.82 11.45
CA ARG A 395 0.62 -3.60 11.32
C ARG A 395 1.71 -3.56 12.40
N VAL A 396 2.93 -3.99 12.06
CA VAL A 396 4.06 -4.14 13.00
C VAL A 396 4.41 -2.85 13.75
N SER A 397 4.23 -1.69 13.12
CA SER A 397 4.47 -0.38 13.76
C SER A 397 3.69 -0.16 15.06
N LYS A 398 2.54 -0.83 15.25
CA LYS A 398 1.74 -0.77 16.48
C LYS A 398 2.30 -1.64 17.60
N TYR A 399 3.17 -2.58 17.28
CA TYR A 399 3.71 -3.59 18.20
C TYR A 399 5.20 -3.42 18.49
N VAL A 400 5.91 -2.49 17.85
CA VAL A 400 7.36 -2.27 18.04
C VAL A 400 7.74 -2.15 19.53
N LYS A 401 6.96 -1.44 20.34
CA LYS A 401 7.22 -1.30 21.78
C LYS A 401 7.07 -2.62 22.53
N TRP A 402 6.07 -3.42 22.17
CA TRP A 402 5.81 -4.73 22.77
C TRP A 402 6.90 -5.74 22.37
N ILE A 403 7.25 -5.81 21.08
CA ILE A 403 8.33 -6.66 20.56
C ILE A 403 9.66 -6.33 21.25
N LYS A 404 9.99 -5.04 21.39
CA LYS A 404 11.21 -4.59 22.09
C LYS A 404 11.10 -4.71 23.61
N GLY A 405 9.91 -4.81 24.18
CA GLY A 405 9.68 -4.87 25.63
C GLY A 405 10.17 -6.18 26.25
N PHE A 406 9.94 -7.31 25.58
CA PHE A 406 10.43 -8.62 26.02
C PHE A 406 11.95 -8.69 26.14
N HIS A 407 12.67 -7.84 25.40
CA HIS A 407 14.12 -7.73 25.48
C HIS A 407 14.62 -7.05 26.77
N MET A 408 13.80 -6.22 27.43
CA MET A 408 14.19 -5.55 28.67
C MET A 408 13.94 -6.40 29.92
N GLU A 409 12.99 -7.32 29.87
CA GLU A 409 12.61 -8.17 31.00
C GLU A 409 13.60 -9.34 31.20
N GLU A 410 14.28 -9.80 30.14
CA GLU A 410 15.41 -10.76 30.27
C GLU A 410 16.71 -10.12 30.80
N ARG A 411 16.89 -8.81 30.66
CA ARG A 411 18.09 -8.09 31.15
C ARG A 411 18.02 -7.74 32.63
N LEU A 412 16.82 -7.51 33.13
CA LEU A 412 16.54 -7.34 34.54
C LEU A 412 16.02 -8.68 35.02
N GLY A 413 16.93 -9.63 35.25
CA GLY A 413 16.56 -10.87 35.94
C GLY A 413 15.69 -10.51 37.13
N THR A 414 14.40 -10.82 37.04
CA THR A 414 13.53 -10.76 38.20
C THR A 414 14.04 -11.82 39.18
N PRO A 415 14.17 -11.47 40.47
CA PRO A 415 14.87 -12.25 41.48
C PRO A 415 14.35 -13.67 41.67
#